data_AF-A0A963B050-F1
#
_entry.id   AF-A0A963B050-F1
#
_cell.length_a   1.000
_cell.length_b   1.000
_cell.length_c   1.000
_cell.angle_alpha   90.00
_cell.angle_beta   90.00
_cell.angle_gamma   90.00
#
_symmetry.space_group_name_H-M   'P 1'
#
loop_
_entity.id
_entity.type
_entity.pdbx_description
1 polymer ?
#
loop_
_entity_poly.entity_id
_entity_poly.type
_entity_poly.pdbx_seq_one_letter_code
_entity_poly.pdbx_strand_id
1 'polypeptide(L)'
;PYYGGSISLARELKGNDFMYWELMRRAAERGIRIFDYGRSKEGTGSYSFKKNWGFSPEPLYYENFLVKSVAIPEINPMNPKYQLFIKAWKKLPLPVANTIGPMLARSLG
;
A
#
# COMPACT_ATOMS: atom_id res chain seq x y z
N PRO A 1 -13.37 5.43 7.17
CA PRO A 1 -12.39 5.18 8.25
C PRO A 1 -10.98 5.49 7.72
N TYR A 2 -10.03 5.80 8.59
CA TYR A 2 -8.64 6.05 8.17
C TYR A 2 -7.92 4.73 7.76
N TYR A 3 -8.34 3.60 8.33
CA TYR A 3 -7.88 2.27 7.96
C TYR A 3 -9.05 1.41 7.45
N GLY A 4 -8.78 0.53 6.50
CA GLY A 4 -9.76 -0.43 5.97
C GLY A 4 -9.11 -1.76 5.65
N GLY A 5 -9.83 -2.85 5.92
CA GLY A 5 -9.37 -4.21 5.66
C GLY A 5 -10.57 -5.12 5.48
N SER A 6 -10.39 -6.15 4.66
CA SER A 6 -11.47 -7.08 4.33
C SER A 6 -10.93 -8.49 4.11
N ILE A 7 -11.71 -9.50 4.48
CA ILE A 7 -11.45 -10.88 4.10
C ILE A 7 -11.71 -11.10 2.60
N SER A 8 -11.26 -12.23 2.05
CA SER A 8 -11.42 -12.55 0.63
C SER A 8 -12.88 -12.52 0.16
N LEU A 9 -13.81 -13.01 0.97
CA LEU A 9 -15.25 -13.06 0.68
C LEU A 9 -15.83 -11.66 0.39
N ALA A 10 -15.32 -10.61 1.03
CA ALA A 10 -15.79 -9.25 0.82
C ALA A 10 -15.53 -8.73 -0.61
N ARG A 11 -14.61 -9.34 -1.37
CA ARG A 11 -14.36 -8.97 -2.77
C ARG A 11 -15.51 -9.38 -3.69
N GLU A 12 -16.11 -10.54 -3.42
CA GLU A 12 -17.26 -11.05 -4.16
C GLU A 12 -18.49 -10.18 -3.89
N LEU A 13 -18.67 -9.81 -2.61
CA LEU A 13 -19.79 -8.99 -2.15
C LEU A 13 -19.60 -7.48 -2.34
N LYS A 14 -18.49 -7.04 -2.92
CA LYS A 14 -18.13 -5.60 -3.07
C LYS A 14 -18.17 -4.84 -1.73
N GLY A 15 -17.76 -5.50 -0.65
CA GLY A 15 -17.83 -4.97 0.71
C GLY A 15 -16.97 -3.73 0.94
N ASN A 16 -15.83 -3.62 0.25
CA ASN A 16 -14.98 -2.43 0.32
C ASN A 16 -15.65 -1.22 -0.35
N ASP A 17 -16.28 -1.43 -1.50
CA ASP A 17 -17.05 -0.39 -2.20
C ASP A 17 -18.21 0.08 -1.33
N PHE A 18 -18.99 -0.85 -0.76
CA PHE A 18 -20.08 -0.52 0.14
C PHE A 18 -19.61 0.24 1.38
N MET A 19 -18.51 -0.18 2.01
CA MET A 19 -17.94 0.49 3.17
C MET A 19 -17.58 1.95 2.87
N TYR A 20 -16.89 2.20 1.75
CA TYR A 20 -16.52 3.56 1.37
C TYR A 20 -17.72 4.39 0.92
N TRP A 21 -18.66 3.79 0.20
CA TRP A 21 -19.92 4.44 -0.18
C TRP A 21 -20.68 4.94 1.05
N GLU A 22 -20.93 4.06 2.02
CA GLU A 22 -21.72 4.36 3.21
C GLU A 22 -21.03 5.42 4.08
N LEU A 23 -19.69 5.38 4.15
CA LEU A 23 -18.90 6.42 4.80
C LEU A 23 -19.08 7.78 4.11
N MET A 24 -18.96 7.84 2.78
CA MET A 24 -19.14 9.07 2.02
C MET A 24 -20.57 9.60 2.12
N ARG A 25 -21.57 8.72 2.08
CA ARG A 25 -22.99 9.07 2.27
C ARG A 25 -23.22 9.75 3.62
N ARG A 26 -22.75 9.14 4.72
CA ARG A 26 -22.84 9.72 6.07
C ARG A 26 -22.07 11.03 6.22
N ALA A 27 -20.91 11.14 5.56
CA ALA A 27 -20.14 12.38 5.56
C ALA A 27 -20.91 13.50 4.83
N ALA A 28 -21.52 13.18 3.68
CA ALA A 28 -22.32 14.12 2.91
C ALA A 28 -23.55 14.62 3.68
N GLU A 29 -24.25 13.73 4.41
CA GLU A 29 -25.36 14.08 5.32
C GLU A 29 -24.94 15.06 6.42
N ARG A 30 -23.67 15.00 6.85
CA ARG A 30 -23.08 15.92 7.82
C ARG A 30 -22.53 17.21 7.19
N GLY A 31 -22.78 17.45 5.90
CA GLY A 31 -22.30 18.63 5.19
C GLY A 31 -20.83 18.57 4.74
N ILE A 32 -20.13 17.45 4.95
CA ILE A 32 -18.74 17.28 4.50
C ILE A 32 -18.74 17.10 2.97
N ARG A 33 -17.79 17.74 2.29
CA ARG A 33 -17.70 17.74 0.81
C ARG A 33 -16.36 17.26 0.26
N ILE A 34 -15.37 17.09 1.13
CA ILE A 34 -14.04 16.60 0.77
C ILE A 34 -13.89 15.20 1.34
N PHE A 35 -13.43 14.29 0.48
CA PHE A 35 -13.06 12.95 0.87
C PHE A 35 -11.62 12.69 0.42
N ASP A 36 -10.79 12.17 1.30
CA ASP A 36 -9.40 11.83 1.00
C ASP A 36 -9.18 10.34 1.30
N TYR A 37 -8.82 9.59 0.26
CA TYR A 37 -8.44 8.18 0.35
C TYR A 37 -7.01 7.96 0.87
N GLY A 38 -6.27 9.03 1.12
CA GLY A 38 -4.87 9.06 1.48
C GLY A 38 -3.96 8.66 0.32
N ARG A 39 -2.66 8.55 0.62
CA ARG A 39 -1.62 8.22 -0.36
C ARG A 39 -1.76 6.80 -0.94
N SER A 40 -1.34 6.63 -2.19
CA SER A 40 -1.12 5.33 -2.84
C SER A 40 -0.05 5.46 -3.91
N LYS A 41 0.68 4.38 -4.17
CA LYS A 41 1.66 4.33 -5.27
C LYS A 41 0.95 4.19 -6.61
N GLU A 42 1.37 4.94 -7.60
CA GLU A 42 0.89 4.81 -8.98
C GLU A 42 1.11 3.37 -9.50
N GLY A 43 0.19 2.91 -10.35
CA GLY A 43 0.24 1.56 -10.94
C GLY A 43 -0.14 0.42 -9.98
N THR A 44 -0.56 0.72 -8.74
CA THR A 44 -1.04 -0.29 -7.80
C THR A 44 -2.55 -0.47 -7.83
N GLY A 45 -3.06 -1.61 -7.36
CA GLY A 45 -4.50 -1.84 -7.25
C GLY A 45 -5.22 -0.81 -6.37
N SER A 46 -4.58 -0.34 -5.30
CA SER A 46 -5.12 0.74 -4.46
C SER A 46 -5.21 2.08 -5.19
N TYR A 47 -4.28 2.40 -6.10
CA TYR A 47 -4.35 3.59 -6.94
C TYR A 47 -5.52 3.48 -7.94
N SER A 48 -5.62 2.36 -8.65
CA SER A 48 -6.70 2.13 -9.62
C SER A 48 -8.08 2.14 -8.96
N PHE A 49 -8.21 1.56 -7.76
CA PHE A 49 -9.46 1.59 -6.98
C PHE A 49 -9.97 3.02 -6.74
N LYS A 50 -9.10 3.91 -6.25
CA LYS A 50 -9.44 5.31 -5.98
C LYS A 50 -9.82 6.06 -7.25
N LYS A 51 -9.05 5.86 -8.33
CA LYS A 51 -9.33 6.47 -9.64
C LYS A 51 -10.68 6.03 -10.20
N ASN A 52 -11.03 4.75 -10.06
CA ASN A 52 -12.30 4.20 -10.53
C ASN A 52 -13.52 4.80 -9.79
N TRP A 53 -13.32 5.32 -8.58
CA TRP A 53 -14.31 6.07 -7.81
C TRP A 53 -14.46 7.54 -8.25
N GLY A 54 -13.72 7.98 -9.29
CA GLY A 54 -13.79 9.32 -9.84
C GLY A 54 -12.84 10.35 -9.20
N PHE A 55 -11.93 9.90 -8.33
CA PHE A 55 -10.96 10.80 -7.69
C PHE A 55 -9.81 11.15 -8.63
N SER A 56 -9.48 12.44 -8.70
CA SER A 56 -8.27 12.93 -9.36
C SER A 56 -7.06 12.77 -8.45
N PRO A 57 -5.98 12.10 -8.89
CA PRO A 57 -4.79 11.95 -8.07
C PRO A 57 -4.03 13.28 -7.96
N GLU A 58 -3.53 13.57 -6.76
CA GLU A 58 -2.58 14.65 -6.50
C GLU A 58 -1.17 14.06 -6.36
N PRO A 59 -0.21 14.44 -7.21
CA PRO A 59 1.17 13.98 -7.10
C PRO A 59 1.81 14.42 -5.77
N LEU A 60 2.42 13.48 -5.05
CA LEU A 60 3.20 13.76 -3.85
C LEU A 60 4.69 13.70 -4.17
N TYR A 61 5.38 14.82 -4.01
CA TYR A 61 6.82 14.93 -4.19
C TYR A 61 7.53 14.63 -2.88
N TYR A 62 8.37 13.60 -2.87
CA TYR A 62 9.16 13.20 -1.71
C TYR A 62 10.60 13.64 -1.88
N GLU A 63 11.12 14.36 -0.89
CA GLU A 63 12.53 14.71 -0.82
C GLU A 63 13.29 13.66 0.01
N ASN A 64 14.49 13.32 -0.43
CA ASN A 64 15.33 12.35 0.24
C ASN A 64 16.69 12.99 0.54
N PHE A 65 17.10 12.98 1.80
CA PHE A 65 18.43 13.39 2.21
C PHE A 65 19.33 12.17 2.36
N LEU A 66 20.28 12.02 1.43
CA LEU A 66 21.20 10.88 1.43
C LEU A 66 22.39 11.18 2.36
N VAL A 67 22.45 10.47 3.49
CA VAL A 67 23.52 10.68 4.49
C VAL A 67 24.79 9.89 4.13
N LYS A 68 24.63 8.57 3.89
CA LYS A 68 25.74 7.64 3.56
C LYS A 68 25.54 6.94 2.22
N SER A 69 24.40 7.14 1.58
CA SER A 69 24.05 6.47 0.33
C SER A 69 24.44 7.32 -0.87
N VAL A 70 24.94 6.69 -1.92
CA VAL A 70 25.29 7.36 -3.19
C VAL A 70 24.06 7.57 -4.08
N ALA A 71 22.98 6.83 -3.84
CA ALA A 71 21.73 6.90 -4.58
C ALA A 71 20.53 6.65 -3.67
N ILE A 72 19.33 7.06 -4.12
CA ILE A 72 18.07 6.81 -3.43
C ILE A 72 17.85 5.28 -3.34
N PRO A 73 17.65 4.72 -2.13
CA PRO A 73 17.34 3.31 -1.99
C PRO A 73 16.02 2.95 -2.68
N GLU A 74 16.07 2.07 -3.67
CA GLU A 74 14.88 1.57 -4.35
C GLU A 74 14.18 0.45 -3.54
N ILE A 75 13.78 0.76 -2.31
CA ILE A 75 13.01 -0.16 -1.45
C ILE A 75 11.54 -0.12 -1.89
N ASN A 76 11.30 -0.55 -3.12
CA ASN A 76 9.96 -0.66 -3.68
C ASN A 76 9.65 -2.14 -3.95
N PRO A 77 8.59 -2.71 -3.35
CA PRO A 77 8.13 -4.05 -3.69
C PRO A 77 7.84 -4.24 -5.19
N MET A 78 7.61 -3.15 -5.93
CA MET A 78 7.42 -3.18 -7.39
C MET A 78 8.74 -3.27 -8.18
N ASN A 79 9.90 -3.02 -7.57
CA ASN A 79 11.20 -3.16 -8.22
C ASN A 79 11.43 -4.63 -8.62
N PRO A 80 11.71 -4.94 -9.90
CA PRO A 80 11.93 -6.33 -10.36
C PRO A 80 13.00 -7.08 -9.56
N LYS A 81 14.09 -6.41 -9.19
CA LYS A 81 15.17 -7.01 -8.37
C LYS A 81 14.66 -7.37 -6.98
N TYR A 82 13.89 -6.47 -6.37
CA TYR A 82 13.29 -6.70 -5.05
C TYR A 82 12.20 -7.78 -5.10
N GLN A 83 11.42 -7.85 -6.17
CA GLN A 83 10.47 -8.95 -6.39
C GLN A 83 11.14 -10.31 -6.47
N LEU A 84 12.32 -10.41 -7.09
CA LEU A 84 13.07 -11.66 -7.14
C LEU A 84 13.48 -12.10 -5.73
N PHE A 85 14.00 -11.19 -4.91
CA PHE A 85 14.34 -11.48 -3.51
C PHE A 85 13.10 -11.90 -2.71
N ILE A 86 11.97 -11.21 -2.85
CA ILE A 86 10.71 -11.59 -2.20
C ILE A 86 10.27 -13.00 -2.63
N LYS A 87 10.33 -13.32 -3.93
CA LYS A 87 9.93 -14.63 -4.45
C LYS A 87 10.85 -15.75 -3.94
N ALA A 88 12.15 -15.51 -3.86
CA ALA A 88 13.10 -16.46 -3.28
C ALA A 88 12.83 -16.65 -1.78
N TRP A 89 12.62 -15.56 -1.05
CA TRP A 89 12.33 -15.58 0.38
C TRP A 89 11.06 -16.39 0.71
N LYS A 90 9.98 -16.20 -0.07
CA LYS A 90 8.73 -16.95 0.07
C LYS A 90 8.86 -18.46 -0.12
N LYS A 91 9.95 -18.92 -0.74
CA LYS A 91 10.22 -20.35 -0.97
C LYS A 91 11.17 -20.95 0.07
N LEU A 92 11.73 -20.15 0.98
CA LEU A 92 12.64 -20.65 2.01
C LEU A 92 11.88 -21.53 3.03
N PRO A 93 12.46 -22.65 3.47
CA PRO A 93 11.95 -23.40 4.60
C PRO A 93 11.86 -22.52 5.85
N LEU A 94 10.78 -22.68 6.62
CA LEU A 94 10.49 -21.86 7.80
C LEU A 94 11.66 -21.76 8.81
N PRO A 95 12.41 -22.85 9.12
CA PRO A 95 13.56 -22.74 10.03
C PRO A 95 14.65 -21.80 9.51
N VAL A 96 14.90 -21.81 8.19
CA VAL A 96 15.92 -20.97 7.56
C VAL A 96 15.48 -19.51 7.56
N ALA A 97 14.22 -19.26 7.19
CA ALA A 97 13.64 -17.93 7.22
C ALA A 97 13.66 -17.32 8.64
N ASN A 98 13.38 -18.13 9.66
CA ASN A 98 13.38 -17.67 11.06
C ASN A 98 14.79 -17.37 11.60
N THR A 99 15.81 -18.10 11.14
CA THR A 99 17.21 -17.84 11.54
C THR A 99 17.79 -16.60 10.85
N ILE A 100 17.53 -16.44 9.55
CA ILE A 100 18.11 -15.34 8.74
C ILE A 100 17.30 -14.05 8.87
N GLY A 101 15.98 -14.17 9.05
CA GLY A 101 15.03 -13.05 9.08
C GLY A 101 15.41 -11.92 10.04
N PRO A 102 15.77 -12.19 11.30
CA PRO A 102 16.17 -11.16 12.26
C PRO A 102 17.41 -10.37 11.85
N MET A 103 18.37 -10.98 11.14
CA MET A 103 19.58 -10.28 10.67
C MET A 103 19.27 -9.34 9.52
N LEU A 104 18.40 -9.75 8.59
CA LEU A 104 17.98 -8.91 7.46
C LEU A 104 17.03 -7.78 7.88
N ALA A 105 16.10 -8.05 8.80
CA ALA A 105 15.13 -7.06 9.27
C ALA A 105 15.79 -5.83 9.90
N ARG A 106 16.95 -5.99 10.54
CA ARG A 106 17.73 -4.89 11.12
C ARG A 106 18.24 -3.89 10.08
N SER A 107 18.40 -4.33 8.83
CA SER A 107 18.97 -3.52 7.74
C SER A 107 17.90 -3.01 6.76
N LEU A 108 16.62 -3.28 7.03
CA LEU A 108 15.47 -2.86 6.21
C LEU A 108 14.76 -1.60 6.76
N GLY A 109 15.29 -1.01 7.84
CA GLY A 109 14.81 0.23 8.46
C GLY A 109 15.66 1.42 8.06
#